data_AF-A0A1G8BGM3-F1
#
_entry.id   AF-A0A1G8BGM3-F1
#
_cell.length_a   1.000
_cell.length_b   1.000
_cell.length_c   1.000
_cell.angle_alpha   90.00
_cell.angle_beta   90.00
_cell.angle_gamma   90.00
#
_symmetry.space_group_name_H-M   'P 1'
#
loop_
_entity.id
_entity.type
_entity.pdbx_description
1 polymer ?
#
loop_
_entity_poly.entity_id
_entity_poly.type
_entity_poly.pdbx_seq_one_letter_code
_entity_poly.pdbx_strand_id
1 'polypeptide(L)'
;MTKKVPTRKTIRHNPNAPGPVQAAQIALVLMTTAKTDNWNGVVADETLFERVELTDEQQALLEEHRGILPYLTRGGYDGTLRSIVACPACGRVMFMAQGTAPKKCSMKLACEGIPVKAKSTQEPLPKDPDAEKAKELAAAAS
;
A
#
# COMPACT_ATOMS: atom_id res chain seq x y z
N MET A 1 -1.53 14.70 -35.78
CA MET A 1 -0.74 13.92 -34.79
C MET A 1 -1.60 13.69 -33.56
N THR A 2 -2.26 12.55 -33.46
CA THR A 2 -3.08 12.19 -32.28
C THR A 2 -2.14 11.84 -31.12
N LYS A 3 -2.00 12.74 -30.15
CA LYS A 3 -1.29 12.43 -28.90
C LYS A 3 -2.03 11.29 -28.22
N LYS A 4 -1.36 10.14 -28.07
CA LYS A 4 -1.87 8.99 -27.31
C LYS A 4 -2.08 9.46 -25.87
N VAL A 5 -3.34 9.51 -25.41
CA VAL A 5 -3.65 9.88 -24.02
C VAL A 5 -3.03 8.81 -23.12
N PRO A 6 -2.15 9.19 -22.17
CA PRO A 6 -1.56 8.22 -21.25
C PRO A 6 -2.66 7.59 -20.39
N THR A 7 -2.69 6.26 -20.36
CA THR A 7 -3.62 5.50 -19.50
C THR A 7 -3.28 5.76 -18.04
N ARG A 8 -4.28 6.15 -17.25
CA ARG A 8 -4.12 6.32 -15.79
C ARG A 8 -3.74 5.01 -15.14
N LYS A 9 -2.86 5.08 -14.15
CA LYS A 9 -2.44 3.92 -13.36
C LYS A 9 -3.44 3.64 -12.26
N THR A 10 -4.05 2.47 -12.27
CA THR A 10 -4.87 1.99 -11.15
C THR A 10 -3.98 1.58 -9.97
N ILE A 11 -4.40 1.92 -8.75
CA ILE A 11 -3.71 1.52 -7.52
C ILE A 11 -4.24 0.16 -7.06
N ARG A 12 -3.33 -0.78 -6.78
CA ARG A 12 -3.63 -2.08 -6.17
C ARG A 12 -3.12 -2.12 -4.73
N HIS A 13 -3.96 -2.57 -3.82
CA HIS A 13 -3.66 -2.76 -2.40
C HIS A 13 -4.19 -4.13 -1.94
N ASN A 14 -3.84 -4.57 -0.74
CA ASN A 14 -4.36 -5.81 -0.16
C ASN A 14 -5.73 -5.56 0.51
N PRO A 15 -6.86 -6.01 -0.08
CA PRO A 15 -8.19 -5.76 0.48
C PRO A 15 -8.47 -6.56 1.76
N ASN A 16 -7.64 -7.57 2.08
CA ASN A 16 -7.79 -8.40 3.28
C ASN A 16 -7.01 -7.84 4.48
N ALA A 17 -6.25 -6.75 4.31
CA ALA A 17 -5.56 -6.09 5.40
C ALA A 17 -6.52 -5.24 6.24
N PRO A 18 -6.18 -4.87 7.49
CA PRO A 18 -6.98 -3.90 8.25
C PRO A 18 -7.09 -2.55 7.51
N GLY A 19 -8.23 -1.86 7.61
CA GLY A 19 -8.48 -0.58 6.92
C GLY A 19 -7.33 0.44 7.00
N PRO A 20 -6.73 0.71 8.17
CA PRO A 20 -5.59 1.62 8.29
C PRO A 20 -4.36 1.18 7.47
N VAL A 21 -4.16 -0.13 7.31
CA VAL A 21 -3.06 -0.70 6.51
C VAL A 21 -3.37 -0.58 5.02
N GLN A 22 -4.63 -0.76 4.62
CA GLN A 22 -5.06 -0.54 3.24
C GLN A 22 -4.84 0.92 2.83
N ALA A 23 -5.34 1.87 3.63
CA ALA A 23 -5.18 3.30 3.39
C ALA A 23 -3.70 3.71 3.33
N ALA A 24 -2.88 3.21 4.27
CA ALA A 24 -1.44 3.47 4.26
C ALA A 24 -0.73 2.88 3.03
N GLN A 25 -1.11 1.69 2.58
CA GLN A 25 -0.55 1.09 1.36
C GLN A 25 -0.92 1.93 0.13
N ILE A 26 -2.18 2.32 -0.02
CA ILE A 26 -2.64 3.21 -1.11
C ILE A 26 -1.81 4.50 -1.10
N ALA A 27 -1.70 5.15 0.07
CA ALA A 27 -0.97 6.39 0.24
C ALA A 27 0.53 6.27 -0.11
N LEU A 28 1.20 5.20 0.33
CA LEU A 28 2.62 4.97 0.00
C LEU A 28 2.85 4.74 -1.51
N VAL A 29 1.91 4.09 -2.19
CA VAL A 29 1.98 3.92 -3.65
C VAL A 29 1.71 5.27 -4.37
N LEU A 30 0.79 6.09 -3.86
CA LEU A 30 0.56 7.45 -4.36
C LEU A 30 1.81 8.30 -4.22
N MET A 31 2.46 8.31 -3.05
CA MET A 31 3.73 9.01 -2.83
C MET A 31 4.82 8.51 -3.79
N THR A 32 4.85 7.20 -4.08
CA THR A 32 5.76 6.62 -5.08
C THR A 32 5.51 7.15 -6.48
N THR A 33 4.24 7.33 -6.84
CA THR A 33 3.84 7.82 -8.16
C THR A 33 4.08 9.32 -8.32
N ALA A 34 3.78 10.10 -7.27
CA ALA A 34 4.05 11.53 -7.19
C ALA A 34 5.54 11.88 -6.97
N LYS A 35 6.39 10.86 -6.74
CA LYS A 35 7.83 11.03 -6.43
C LYS A 35 8.06 11.98 -5.24
N THR A 36 7.24 11.83 -4.21
CA THR A 36 7.37 12.58 -2.96
C THR A 36 7.66 11.65 -1.78
N ASP A 37 8.13 12.25 -0.70
CA ASP A 37 8.54 11.55 0.51
C ASP A 37 7.51 11.59 1.63
N ASN A 38 6.41 12.34 1.46
CA ASN A 38 5.38 12.51 2.47
C ASN A 38 4.00 12.75 1.83
N TRP A 39 2.95 12.68 2.65
CA TRP A 39 1.57 12.86 2.19
C TRP A 39 1.27 14.29 1.69
N ASN A 40 1.87 15.31 2.29
CA ASN A 40 1.62 16.69 1.87
C ASN A 40 2.08 16.94 0.43
N GLY A 41 3.17 16.29 -0.01
CA GLY A 41 3.58 16.34 -1.40
C GLY A 41 2.64 15.62 -2.37
N VAL A 42 1.85 14.63 -1.90
CA VAL A 42 0.77 14.02 -2.70
C VAL A 42 -0.35 15.02 -2.88
N VAL A 43 -0.76 15.68 -1.80
CA VAL A 43 -1.83 16.69 -1.81
C VAL A 43 -1.46 17.91 -2.65
N ALA A 44 -0.18 18.31 -2.65
CA ALA A 44 0.31 19.45 -3.41
C ALA A 44 0.50 19.15 -4.93
N ASP A 45 0.50 17.88 -5.34
CA ASP A 45 0.68 17.51 -6.74
C ASP A 45 -0.65 17.52 -7.49
N GLU A 46 -1.01 18.70 -8.03
CA GLU A 46 -2.21 18.88 -8.83
C GLU A 46 -2.22 18.00 -10.08
N THR A 47 -1.10 17.50 -10.58
CA THR A 47 -1.07 16.66 -11.79
C THR A 47 -1.28 15.17 -11.51
N LEU A 48 -1.35 14.77 -10.24
CA LEU A 48 -1.41 13.35 -9.89
C LEU A 48 -2.69 12.67 -10.39
N PHE A 49 -3.81 13.38 -10.43
CA PHE A 49 -5.10 12.85 -10.94
C PHE A 49 -5.04 12.50 -12.44
N GLU A 50 -4.10 13.08 -13.20
CA GLU A 50 -3.91 12.75 -14.61
C GLU A 50 -3.17 11.42 -14.78
N ARG A 51 -2.43 10.98 -13.76
CA ARG A 51 -1.56 9.80 -13.79
C ARG A 51 -2.13 8.61 -13.02
N VAL A 52 -3.05 8.84 -12.09
CA VAL A 52 -3.60 7.83 -11.20
C VAL A 52 -5.12 7.86 -11.20
N GLU A 53 -5.72 6.69 -11.09
CA GLU A 53 -7.14 6.51 -10.87
C GLU A 53 -7.36 5.72 -9.58
N LEU A 54 -8.21 6.25 -8.70
CA LEU A 54 -8.66 5.62 -7.47
C LEU A 54 -10.12 5.21 -7.64
N THR A 55 -10.48 4.05 -7.09
CA THR A 55 -11.91 3.67 -6.97
C THR A 55 -12.56 4.47 -5.83
N ASP A 56 -13.89 4.51 -5.81
CA ASP A 56 -14.65 5.18 -4.75
C ASP A 56 -14.33 4.60 -3.36
N GLU A 57 -14.15 3.27 -3.28
CA GLU A 57 -13.77 2.60 -2.02
C GLU A 57 -12.36 2.99 -1.56
N GLN A 58 -11.42 3.14 -2.51
CA GLN A 58 -10.06 3.59 -2.19
C GLN A 58 -10.06 5.03 -1.69
N GLN A 59 -10.86 5.90 -2.31
CA GLN A 59 -11.03 7.28 -1.88
C GLN A 59 -11.67 7.34 -0.48
N ALA A 60 -12.70 6.53 -0.23
CA ALA A 60 -13.34 6.43 1.07
C ALA A 60 -12.38 5.94 2.17
N LEU A 61 -11.54 4.94 1.89
CA LEU A 61 -10.52 4.45 2.82
C LEU A 61 -9.49 5.53 3.17
N LEU A 62 -9.06 6.33 2.19
CA LEU A 62 -8.13 7.44 2.44
C LEU A 62 -8.78 8.53 3.30
N GLU A 63 -10.05 8.85 3.06
CA GLU A 63 -10.79 9.85 3.84
C GLU A 63 -11.04 9.38 5.28
N GLU A 64 -11.52 8.14 5.46
CA GLU A 64 -11.77 7.52 6.76
C GLU A 64 -10.51 7.52 7.64
N HIS A 65 -9.36 7.30 7.01
CA HIS A 65 -8.07 7.22 7.69
C HIS A 65 -7.16 8.43 7.45
N ARG A 66 -7.73 9.59 7.07
CA ARG A 66 -6.94 10.81 6.78
C ARG A 66 -6.01 11.23 7.91
N GLY A 67 -6.39 10.95 9.16
CA GLY A 67 -5.63 11.31 10.36
C GLY A 67 -4.27 10.62 10.48
N ILE A 68 -4.06 9.48 9.80
CA ILE A 68 -2.79 8.75 9.87
C ILE A 68 -1.85 9.04 8.69
N LEU A 69 -2.36 9.58 7.58
CA LEU A 69 -1.60 9.77 6.35
C LEU A 69 -0.41 10.75 6.48
N PRO A 70 -0.53 11.89 7.19
CA PRO A 70 0.59 12.83 7.37
C PRO A 70 1.82 12.24 8.08
N TYR A 71 1.65 11.14 8.81
CA TYR A 71 2.74 10.47 9.54
C TYR A 71 3.53 9.48 8.69
N LEU A 72 3.08 9.20 7.47
CA LEU A 72 3.75 8.32 6.53
C LEU A 72 4.93 9.05 5.85
N THR A 73 6.06 8.36 5.73
CA THR A 73 7.23 8.87 5.02
C THR A 73 7.84 7.79 4.14
N ARG A 74 8.37 8.13 2.95
CA ARG A 74 9.10 7.18 2.07
C ARG A 74 10.61 7.14 2.29
N GLY A 75 11.06 7.59 3.46
CA GLY A 75 12.48 7.70 3.78
C GLY A 75 13.10 8.99 3.28
N GLY A 76 12.44 10.13 3.55
CA GLY A 76 12.83 11.48 3.14
C GLY A 76 14.18 11.94 3.70
N TYR A 77 14.26 13.13 4.30
CA TYR A 77 15.54 13.75 4.69
C TYR A 77 16.39 12.89 5.66
N ASP A 78 15.76 12.09 6.52
CA ASP A 78 16.43 11.20 7.47
C ASP A 78 16.58 9.75 6.97
N GLY A 79 16.19 9.45 5.72
CA GLY A 79 16.24 8.10 5.14
C GLY A 79 15.26 7.09 5.76
N THR A 80 14.40 7.50 6.69
CA THR A 80 13.58 6.55 7.47
C THR A 80 12.18 6.42 6.89
N LEU A 81 11.88 5.28 6.26
CA LEU A 81 10.53 4.88 5.85
C LEU A 81 9.66 4.73 7.11
N ARG A 82 8.63 5.55 7.28
CA ARG A 82 7.62 5.38 8.34
C ARG A 82 6.32 4.89 7.71
N SER A 83 5.92 3.71 8.14
CA SER A 83 4.69 3.04 7.70
C SER A 83 3.87 2.65 8.92
N ILE A 84 2.70 2.07 8.67
CA ILE A 84 1.74 1.68 9.70
C ILE A 84 1.66 0.16 9.77
N VAL A 85 1.52 -0.32 10.99
CA VAL A 85 1.23 -1.70 11.33
C VAL A 85 -0.08 -1.72 12.10
N ALA A 86 -1.02 -2.59 11.70
CA ALA A 86 -2.28 -2.76 12.40
C ALA A 86 -2.52 -4.23 12.73
N CYS A 87 -3.16 -4.49 13.88
CA CYS A 87 -3.58 -5.84 14.25
C CYS A 87 -5.05 -6.06 13.84
N PRO A 88 -5.36 -7.07 13.01
CA PRO A 88 -6.75 -7.37 12.65
C PRO A 88 -7.58 -7.85 13.85
N ALA A 89 -6.96 -8.44 14.88
CA ALA A 89 -7.68 -8.99 16.03
C ALA A 89 -8.08 -7.92 17.07
N CYS A 90 -7.21 -6.95 17.37
CA CYS A 90 -7.49 -5.93 18.38
C CYS A 90 -7.72 -4.52 17.82
N GLY A 91 -7.59 -4.32 16.51
CA GLY A 91 -7.80 -3.04 15.83
C GLY A 91 -6.74 -1.96 16.15
N ARG A 92 -5.78 -2.23 17.03
CA ARG A 92 -4.74 -1.26 17.39
C ARG A 92 -3.75 -1.09 16.24
N VAL A 93 -3.25 0.13 16.14
CA VAL A 93 -2.30 0.59 15.13
C VAL A 93 -1.05 1.14 15.82
N MET A 94 0.10 0.94 15.19
CA MET A 94 1.36 1.55 15.58
C MET A 94 2.15 2.00 14.36
N PHE A 95 2.93 3.05 14.53
CA PHE A 95 3.91 3.46 13.53
C PHE A 95 5.15 2.60 13.63
N MET A 96 5.69 2.24 12.47
CA MET A 96 6.90 1.46 12.38
C MET A 96 7.79 2.03 11.29
N ALA A 97 9.07 2.19 11.64
CA ALA A 97 10.10 2.59 10.72
C ALA A 97 10.48 1.42 9.77
N GLN A 98 11.75 1.04 9.77
CA GLN A 98 12.25 -0.13 9.06
C GLN A 98 11.87 -1.46 9.77
N GLY A 99 12.02 -2.58 9.06
CA GLY A 99 11.78 -3.92 9.57
C GLY A 99 10.45 -4.53 9.17
N THR A 100 10.24 -5.78 9.59
CA THR A 100 9.05 -6.58 9.32
C THR A 100 7.99 -6.39 10.41
N ALA A 101 6.72 -6.67 10.08
CA ALA A 101 5.67 -6.72 11.08
C ALA A 101 6.00 -7.77 12.16
N PRO A 102 5.70 -7.51 13.44
CA PRO A 102 5.97 -8.46 14.49
C PRO A 102 5.11 -9.71 14.30
N LYS A 103 5.66 -10.89 14.66
CA LYS A 103 4.94 -12.17 14.54
C LYS A 103 3.79 -12.33 15.55
N LYS A 104 3.71 -11.46 16.56
CA LYS A 104 2.67 -11.43 17.60
C LYS A 104 2.31 -9.98 17.95
N CYS A 105 1.05 -9.72 18.28
CA CYS A 105 0.59 -8.39 18.66
C CYS A 105 1.07 -8.00 20.07
N SER A 106 1.91 -6.98 20.16
CA SER A 106 2.32 -6.35 21.41
C SER A 106 1.50 -5.10 21.79
N MET A 107 0.60 -4.67 20.91
CA MET A 107 -0.15 -3.42 21.10
C MET A 107 -1.24 -3.54 22.16
N LYS A 108 -1.76 -4.73 22.46
CA LYS A 108 -2.77 -5.01 23.50
C LYS A 108 -2.34 -6.25 24.29
N LEU A 109 -2.44 -6.17 25.62
CA LEU A 109 -2.14 -7.28 26.51
C LEU A 109 -2.96 -8.52 26.14
N ALA A 110 -2.32 -9.68 26.08
CA ALA A 110 -2.91 -10.97 25.74
C ALA A 110 -3.61 -11.03 24.36
N CYS A 111 -3.25 -10.15 23.41
CA CYS A 111 -3.78 -10.25 22.04
C CYS A 111 -3.02 -11.29 21.23
N GLU A 112 -3.73 -12.30 20.71
CA GLU A 112 -3.15 -13.38 19.89
C GLU A 112 -3.04 -13.04 18.40
N GLY A 113 -3.54 -11.88 17.98
CA GLY A 113 -3.50 -11.46 16.58
C GLY A 113 -2.09 -11.26 16.03
N ILE A 114 -1.96 -11.41 14.71
CA ILE A 114 -0.72 -11.19 13.95
C ILE A 114 -0.84 -9.84 13.22
N PRO A 115 -0.07 -8.82 13.61
CA PRO A 115 -0.13 -7.53 12.95
C PRO A 115 0.38 -7.57 11.51
N VAL A 116 -0.22 -6.73 10.66
CA VAL A 116 0.11 -6.59 9.24
C VAL A 116 0.67 -5.19 8.99
N LYS A 117 1.76 -5.10 8.22
CA LYS A 117 2.42 -3.84 7.85
C LYS A 117 2.02 -3.39 6.45
N ALA A 118 1.75 -2.10 6.29
CA ALA A 118 1.54 -1.50 4.98
C ALA A 118 2.86 -1.47 4.19
N LYS A 119 2.79 -1.92 2.94
CA LYS A 119 3.92 -1.95 2.00
C LYS A 119 3.89 -0.72 1.10
N SER A 120 5.05 -0.30 0.61
CA SER A 120 5.17 0.78 -0.38
C SER A 120 4.99 0.31 -1.83
N THR A 121 4.80 -0.99 -2.04
CA THR A 121 4.60 -1.61 -3.35
C THR A 121 3.14 -1.93 -3.59
N GLN A 122 2.73 -1.91 -4.86
CA GLN A 122 1.43 -2.43 -5.28
C GLN A 122 1.36 -3.94 -5.03
N GLU A 123 0.15 -4.45 -4.80
CA GLU A 123 -0.08 -5.88 -4.75
C GLU A 123 0.16 -6.51 -6.15
N PRO A 124 0.77 -7.70 -6.24
CA PRO A 124 0.94 -8.41 -7.51
C PRO A 124 -0.40 -8.57 -8.23
N LEU A 125 -0.35 -8.58 -9.57
CA LEU A 125 -1.50 -9.06 -10.34
C LEU A 125 -1.75 -10.53 -9.97
N PRO A 126 -3.02 -10.98 -9.90
CA PRO A 126 -3.31 -12.40 -9.86
C PRO A 126 -2.54 -13.08 -10.98
N LYS A 127 -1.80 -14.15 -10.66
CA LYS A 127 -1.16 -14.94 -11.71
C LYS A 127 -2.28 -15.60 -12.51
N ASP A 128 -2.24 -15.48 -13.83
CA ASP A 128 -3.12 -16.27 -14.69
C ASP A 128 -2.82 -17.75 -14.43
N PRO A 129 -3.82 -18.54 -13.95
CA PRO A 129 -3.61 -19.95 -13.63
C PRO A 129 -3.17 -20.75 -14.86
N ASP A 130 -3.55 -20.32 -16.06
CA ASP A 130 -3.14 -20.94 -17.32
C ASP A 130 -1.67 -20.69 -17.67
N ALA A 131 -1.13 -19.53 -17.30
CA ALA A 131 0.29 -19.22 -17.51
C ALA A 131 1.19 -19.98 -16.54
N GLU A 132 0.71 -20.27 -15.32
CA GLU A 132 1.43 -21.08 -14.34
C GLU A 132 1.40 -22.57 -14.72
N LYS A 133 0.24 -23.07 -15.18
CA LYS A 133 0.10 -24.44 -15.69
C LYS A 133 0.95 -24.68 -16.95
N ALA A 134 1.06 -23.70 -17.84
CA ALA A 134 1.95 -23.77 -19.01
C ALA A 134 3.45 -23.81 -18.64
N LYS A 135 3.86 -23.08 -17.59
CA LYS A 135 5.23 -23.14 -17.07
C LYS A 135 5.54 -24.48 -16.39
N GLU A 136 4.59 -25.05 -15.67
CA GLU A 136 4.75 -26.34 -15.00
C GLU A 136 4.86 -27.49 -16.01
N LEU A 137 4.05 -27.46 -17.08
CA LEU A 137 4.16 -28.39 -18.22
C LEU A 137 5.47 -28.24 -18.99
N ALA A 138 5.99 -27.03 -19.15
CA ALA A 138 7.28 -26.79 -19.80
C ALA A 138 8.48 -27.26 -18.95
N ALA A 139 8.38 -27.13 -17.62
CA ALA A 139 9.42 -27.58 -16.69
C ALA A 139 9.45 -29.11 -16.51
N ALA A 140 8.30 -29.78 -16.65
CA ALA A 140 8.22 -31.26 -16.60
C ALA A 140 8.65 -31.95 -17.91
N ALA A 141 8.86 -31.19 -18.98
CA ALA A 141 9.32 -31.68 -20.28
C ALA A 141 10.84 -31.49 -20.50
N SER A 142 11.56 -31.00 -19.49
CA SER A 142 13.02 -30.86 -19.45
C SER A 142 13.63 -31.88 -18.48
#